data_AF-A0A7W9AIK8-F1
#
_entry.id   AF-A0A7W9AIK8-F1
#
_cell.length_a   1.000
_cell.length_b   1.000
_cell.length_c   1.000
_cell.angle_alpha   90.00
_cell.angle_beta   90.00
_cell.angle_gamma   90.00
#
_symmetry.space_group_name_H-M   'P 1'
#
loop_
_entity.id
_entity.type
_entity.pdbx_description
1 polymer ?
#
loop_
_entity_poly.entity_id
_entity_poly.type
_entity_poly.pdbx_seq_one_letter_code
_entity_poly.pdbx_strand_id
1 'polypeptide(L)'
;MSMILYLRRADAVEALASASEEDFADFIFDEIAGSAGDLIHFDKAWHALHFVFAGSEAATGTSLGLLMNEWPEFGVDGGYGAPRLAPPAAVKAFADALAGLSDEELKSRYDPAAMERADVYIADMLVEDGLEDGWGYVAQGLPALRAFIKKCVEHNSSVILYLS
;
A
#
# COMPACT_ATOMS: atom_id res chain seq x y z
N MET A 1 -18.75 2.34 4.83
CA MET A 1 -17.74 2.79 3.85
C MET A 1 -16.58 1.82 3.92
N SER A 2 -16.00 1.46 2.76
CA SER A 2 -14.85 0.56 2.70
C SER A 2 -13.58 1.38 2.80
N MET A 3 -12.56 0.88 3.49
CA MET A 3 -11.29 1.57 3.68
C MET A 3 -10.27 1.05 2.66
N ILE A 4 -9.86 1.91 1.73
CA ILE A 4 -8.98 1.58 0.60
C ILE A 4 -7.71 2.43 0.69
N LEU A 5 -6.56 1.76 0.59
CA LEU A 5 -5.26 2.42 0.50
C LEU A 5 -4.87 2.63 -0.96
N TYR A 6 -4.63 3.89 -1.32
CA TYR A 6 -4.10 4.32 -2.59
C TYR A 6 -2.61 4.63 -2.46
N LEU A 7 -1.82 4.14 -3.42
CA LEU A 7 -0.41 4.47 -3.55
C LEU A 7 -0.21 5.33 -4.79
N ARG A 8 0.28 6.55 -4.61
CA ARG A 8 0.51 7.53 -5.68
C ARG A 8 1.99 7.88 -5.76
N ARG A 9 2.59 7.72 -6.94
CA ARG A 9 3.98 8.13 -7.19
C ARG A 9 4.08 9.65 -7.24
N ALA A 10 5.09 10.22 -6.57
CA ALA A 10 5.30 11.66 -6.57
C ALA A 10 6.80 12.04 -6.58
N ASP A 11 7.17 12.95 -7.47
CA ASP A 11 8.56 13.39 -7.71
C ASP A 11 8.86 14.80 -7.15
N ALA A 12 7.84 15.66 -7.03
CA ALA A 12 7.95 17.04 -6.55
C ALA A 12 6.70 17.40 -5.72
N VAL A 13 6.73 17.00 -4.45
CA VAL A 13 5.58 17.04 -3.54
C VAL A 13 5.37 18.40 -2.87
N GLU A 14 6.31 19.34 -3.00
CA GLU A 14 6.27 20.61 -2.28
C GLU A 14 5.03 21.44 -2.61
N ALA A 15 4.59 21.44 -3.87
CA ALA A 15 3.40 22.15 -4.31
C ALA A 15 2.08 21.53 -3.79
N LEU A 16 2.10 20.22 -3.51
CA LEU A 16 0.94 19.48 -3.02
C LEU A 16 0.74 19.64 -1.50
N ALA A 17 1.78 20.02 -0.76
CA ALA A 17 1.70 20.23 0.69
C ALA A 17 0.75 21.37 1.09
N SER A 18 0.54 22.34 0.19
CA SER A 18 -0.36 23.48 0.40
C SER A 18 -1.53 23.51 -0.59
N ALA A 19 -1.79 22.39 -1.26
CA ALA A 19 -2.92 22.27 -2.18
C ALA A 19 -4.25 22.35 -1.42
N SER A 20 -5.30 22.79 -2.12
CA SER A 20 -6.66 22.64 -1.60
C SER A 20 -7.05 21.16 -1.54
N GLU A 21 -8.09 20.81 -0.78
CA GLU A 21 -8.60 19.43 -0.72
C GLU A 21 -9.03 18.93 -2.12
N GLU A 22 -9.66 19.79 -2.91
CA GLU A 22 -10.08 19.50 -4.29
C GLU A 22 -8.87 19.24 -5.19
N ASP A 23 -7.89 20.15 -5.20
CA ASP A 23 -6.67 19.97 -6.01
C ASP A 23 -5.88 18.73 -5.59
N PHE A 24 -5.87 18.42 -4.29
CA PHE A 24 -5.20 17.24 -3.76
C PHE A 24 -5.91 15.96 -4.21
N ALA A 25 -7.24 15.90 -4.11
CA ALA A 25 -8.04 14.79 -4.59
C ALA A 25 -7.88 14.58 -6.10
N ASP A 26 -7.92 15.67 -6.88
CA ASP A 26 -7.70 15.63 -8.34
C ASP A 26 -6.32 15.06 -8.69
N PHE A 27 -5.28 15.42 -7.93
CA PHE A 27 -3.94 14.86 -8.13
C PHE A 27 -3.85 13.37 -7.77
N ILE A 28 -4.46 12.96 -6.65
CA ILE A 28 -4.44 11.57 -6.19
C ILE A 28 -5.20 10.68 -7.17
N PHE A 29 -6.39 11.10 -7.59
CA PHE A 29 -7.31 10.29 -8.40
C PHE A 29 -7.25 10.58 -9.91
N ASP A 30 -6.17 11.23 -10.38
CA ASP A 30 -5.91 11.48 -11.79
C ASP A 30 -5.97 10.17 -12.62
N GLU A 31 -6.91 10.09 -13.56
CA GLU A 31 -7.10 8.95 -14.45
C GLU A 31 -5.87 8.68 -15.34
N ILE A 32 -5.14 9.73 -15.73
CA ILE A 32 -3.91 9.59 -16.51
C ILE A 32 -2.84 8.90 -15.65
N ALA A 33 -2.74 9.28 -14.38
CA ALA A 33 -1.84 8.62 -13.44
C ALA A 33 -2.20 7.15 -13.23
N GLY A 34 -3.49 6.82 -13.08
CA GLY A 34 -3.95 5.42 -13.02
C GLY A 34 -3.55 4.63 -14.26
N SER A 35 -3.83 5.18 -15.45
CA SER A 35 -3.49 4.55 -16.74
C SER A 35 -1.98 4.39 -16.97
N ALA A 36 -1.18 5.29 -16.41
CA ALA A 36 0.29 5.25 -16.49
C ALA A 36 0.93 4.32 -15.44
N GLY A 37 0.14 3.74 -14.52
CA GLY A 37 0.64 2.97 -13.38
C GLY A 37 1.35 3.82 -12.33
N ASP A 38 0.99 5.10 -12.21
CA ASP A 38 1.46 6.03 -11.18
C ASP A 38 0.49 6.18 -10.01
N LEU A 39 -0.66 5.48 -10.07
CA LEU A 39 -1.64 5.31 -9.02
C LEU A 39 -2.08 3.84 -9.01
N ILE A 40 -2.04 3.20 -7.84
CA ILE A 40 -2.58 1.84 -7.64
C ILE A 40 -3.34 1.75 -6.32
N HIS A 41 -4.27 0.80 -6.23
CA HIS A 41 -4.91 0.37 -4.99
C HIS A 41 -5.19 -1.14 -5.07
N PHE A 42 -5.44 -1.77 -3.92
CA PHE A 42 -5.67 -3.21 -3.82
C PHE A 42 -7.06 -3.52 -3.26
N ASP A 43 -8.01 -2.61 -3.53
CA ASP A 43 -9.31 -2.57 -2.86
C ASP A 43 -9.10 -2.63 -1.33
N LYS A 44 -9.71 -3.59 -0.62
CA LYS A 44 -9.60 -3.71 0.83
C LYS A 44 -8.42 -4.57 1.30
N ALA A 45 -7.64 -5.14 0.38
CA ALA A 45 -6.59 -6.12 0.68
C ALA A 45 -5.30 -5.52 1.25
N TRP A 46 -5.17 -4.20 1.36
CA TRP A 46 -3.92 -3.53 1.73
C TRP A 46 -3.37 -3.97 3.09
N HIS A 47 -4.24 -4.20 4.09
CA HIS A 47 -3.81 -4.59 5.43
C HIS A 47 -3.36 -6.05 5.46
N ALA A 48 -4.07 -6.93 4.76
CA ALA A 48 -3.68 -8.33 4.59
C ALA A 48 -2.36 -8.46 3.82
N LEU A 49 -2.14 -7.65 2.77
CA LEU A 49 -0.86 -7.58 2.05
C LEU A 49 0.28 -7.16 2.99
N HIS A 50 0.08 -6.09 3.77
CA HIS A 50 1.05 -5.67 4.79
C HIS A 50 1.39 -6.81 5.76
N PHE A 51 0.38 -7.51 6.27
CA PHE A 51 0.58 -8.64 7.17
C PHE A 51 1.38 -9.77 6.51
N VAL A 52 1.10 -10.11 5.25
CA VAL A 52 1.87 -11.11 4.48
C VAL A 52 3.33 -10.70 4.33
N PHE A 53 3.61 -9.41 4.10
CA PHE A 53 4.98 -8.92 3.96
C PHE A 53 5.72 -8.89 5.29
N ALA A 54 5.12 -8.23 6.29
CA ALA A 54 5.78 -7.81 7.52
C ALA A 54 5.52 -8.75 8.70
N GLY A 55 4.54 -9.65 8.61
CA GLY A 55 4.16 -10.58 9.68
C GLY A 55 3.44 -9.92 10.86
N SER A 56 2.91 -8.70 10.67
CA SER A 56 2.18 -7.94 11.69
C SER A 56 1.15 -7.03 11.03
N GLU A 57 0.08 -6.75 11.75
CA GLU A 57 -0.97 -5.76 11.51
C GLU A 57 -0.45 -4.33 11.67
N ALA A 58 0.57 -4.13 12.51
CA ALA A 58 1.05 -2.81 12.89
C ALA A 58 2.30 -2.38 12.10
N ALA A 59 2.70 -1.12 12.29
CA ALA A 59 4.01 -0.63 11.86
C ALA A 59 5.12 -1.50 12.46
N THR A 60 6.06 -1.95 11.62
CA THR A 60 7.19 -2.78 12.08
C THR A 60 8.51 -2.03 12.12
N GLY A 61 8.59 -0.86 11.46
CA GLY A 61 9.84 -0.15 11.21
C GLY A 61 10.78 -0.85 10.24
N THR A 62 10.42 -2.05 9.76
CA THR A 62 11.22 -2.80 8.77
C THR A 62 10.93 -2.31 7.36
N SER A 63 11.82 -2.62 6.42
CA SER A 63 11.62 -2.29 5.01
C SER A 63 10.34 -2.89 4.44
N LEU A 64 9.92 -4.09 4.87
CA LEU A 64 8.68 -4.75 4.42
C LEU A 64 7.40 -4.11 4.99
N GLY A 65 7.52 -3.25 6.00
CA GLY A 65 6.41 -2.56 6.62
C GLY A 65 5.95 -1.29 5.90
N LEU A 66 6.35 -1.04 4.65
CA LEU A 66 6.11 0.22 3.92
C LEU A 66 4.68 0.76 4.04
N LEU A 67 3.67 -0.12 3.96
CA LEU A 67 2.25 0.26 3.93
C LEU A 67 1.74 0.80 5.29
N MET A 68 2.32 0.34 6.40
CA MET A 68 1.87 0.70 7.76
C MET A 68 2.89 1.48 8.57
N ASN A 69 4.17 1.49 8.18
CA ASN A 69 5.19 2.25 8.87
C ASN A 69 4.79 3.72 9.02
N GLU A 70 5.32 4.34 10.07
CA GLU A 70 5.15 5.76 10.30
C GLU A 70 5.92 6.54 9.25
N TRP A 71 5.19 7.38 8.52
CA TRP A 71 5.74 8.32 7.55
C TRP A 71 5.21 9.71 7.90
N PRO A 72 5.97 10.78 7.58
CA PRO A 72 5.48 12.13 7.76
C PRO A 72 4.13 12.32 7.07
N GLU A 73 3.20 12.91 7.80
CA GLU A 73 1.94 13.38 7.23
C GLU A 73 2.21 14.47 6.18
N PHE A 74 1.36 14.48 5.17
CA PHE A 74 1.57 15.23 3.96
C PHE A 74 0.22 15.55 3.31
N GLY A 75 -0.02 16.81 2.95
CA GLY A 75 -1.25 17.22 2.26
C GLY A 75 -2.45 17.38 3.21
N VAL A 76 -3.65 17.13 2.68
CA VAL A 76 -4.93 17.42 3.36
C VAL A 76 -5.58 16.12 3.85
N ASP A 77 -6.09 16.11 5.08
CA ASP A 77 -6.86 14.99 5.65
C ASP A 77 -8.20 14.83 4.93
N GLY A 78 -8.38 13.69 4.27
CA GLY A 78 -9.58 13.32 3.52
C GLY A 78 -10.63 12.55 4.32
N GLY A 79 -10.50 12.50 5.66
CA GLY A 79 -11.47 11.89 6.57
C GLY A 79 -11.02 10.58 7.23
N TYR A 80 -9.94 9.96 6.75
CA TYR A 80 -9.30 8.78 7.38
C TYR A 80 -7.87 9.07 7.86
N GLY A 81 -7.54 10.36 8.02
CA GLY A 81 -6.21 10.82 8.38
C GLY A 81 -5.51 11.48 7.19
N ALA A 82 -4.48 12.26 7.52
CA ALA A 82 -3.64 12.88 6.52
C ALA A 82 -2.90 11.83 5.68
N PRO A 83 -2.75 12.07 4.36
CA PRO A 83 -1.87 11.27 3.52
C PRO A 83 -0.46 11.22 4.10
N ARG A 84 0.26 10.14 3.82
CA ARG A 84 1.58 9.86 4.38
C ARG A 84 2.60 9.79 3.25
N LEU A 85 3.80 10.34 3.45
CA LEU A 85 4.83 10.38 2.40
C LEU A 85 6.02 9.47 2.71
N ALA A 86 6.11 8.34 2.00
CA ALA A 86 7.29 7.47 2.06
C ALA A 86 8.40 8.01 1.12
N PRO A 87 9.61 8.28 1.64
CA PRO A 87 10.70 8.84 0.85
C PRO A 87 11.30 7.80 -0.12
N PRO A 88 12.01 8.23 -1.18
CA PRO A 88 12.55 7.32 -2.20
C PRO A 88 13.47 6.23 -1.63
N ALA A 89 14.25 6.56 -0.59
CA ALA A 89 15.11 5.61 0.09
C ALA A 89 14.32 4.45 0.76
N ALA A 90 13.16 4.76 1.35
CA ALA A 90 12.28 3.74 1.94
C ALA A 90 11.60 2.89 0.86
N VAL A 91 11.15 3.52 -0.23
CA VAL A 91 10.57 2.81 -1.38
C VAL A 91 11.58 1.84 -1.98
N LYS A 92 12.84 2.26 -2.13
CA LYS A 92 13.92 1.40 -2.57
C LYS A 92 14.17 0.24 -1.60
N ALA A 93 14.23 0.51 -0.30
CA ALA A 93 14.45 -0.54 0.69
C ALA A 93 13.30 -1.57 0.69
N PHE A 94 12.05 -1.13 0.53
CA PHE A 94 10.90 -2.01 0.35
C PHE A 94 11.03 -2.83 -0.93
N ALA A 95 11.41 -2.21 -2.05
CA ALA A 95 11.62 -2.91 -3.33
C ALA A 95 12.66 -4.03 -3.21
N ASP A 96 13.81 -3.74 -2.62
CA ASP A 96 14.89 -4.70 -2.42
C ASP A 96 14.44 -5.87 -1.51
N ALA A 97 13.70 -5.56 -0.43
CA ALA A 97 13.18 -6.58 0.49
C ALA A 97 12.09 -7.45 -0.14
N LEU A 98 11.15 -6.84 -0.89
CA LEU A 98 10.05 -7.54 -1.56
C LEU A 98 10.55 -8.39 -2.74
N ALA A 99 11.63 -7.99 -3.41
CA ALA A 99 12.28 -8.78 -4.45
C ALA A 99 12.91 -10.07 -3.91
N GLY A 100 13.26 -10.10 -2.62
CA GLY A 100 13.75 -11.29 -1.94
C GLY A 100 12.66 -12.30 -1.56
N LEU A 101 11.38 -12.00 -1.82
CA LEU A 101 10.24 -12.88 -1.51
C LEU A 101 9.60 -13.42 -2.80
N SER A 102 9.63 -14.74 -2.96
CA SER A 102 8.91 -15.44 -4.03
C SER A 102 7.40 -15.44 -3.79
N ASP A 103 6.62 -15.67 -4.85
CA ASP A 103 5.17 -15.74 -4.71
C ASP A 103 4.73 -16.97 -3.89
N GLU A 104 5.47 -18.07 -3.94
CA GLU A 104 5.27 -19.23 -3.06
C GLU A 104 5.56 -18.89 -1.61
N GLU A 105 6.62 -18.14 -1.33
CA GLU A 105 6.93 -17.68 0.04
C GLU A 105 5.85 -16.75 0.56
N LEU A 106 5.39 -15.78 -0.24
CA LEU A 106 4.28 -14.88 0.13
C LEU A 106 3.00 -15.67 0.39
N LYS A 107 2.67 -16.64 -0.49
CA LYS A 107 1.50 -17.51 -0.29
C LYS A 107 1.63 -18.35 0.98
N SER A 108 2.83 -18.85 1.31
CA SER A 108 3.05 -19.63 2.52
C SER A 108 2.90 -18.81 3.82
N ARG A 109 3.01 -17.48 3.75
CA ARG A 109 2.80 -16.56 4.86
C ARG A 109 1.33 -16.15 5.04
N TYR A 110 0.48 -16.48 4.09
CA TYR A 110 -0.94 -16.18 4.16
C TYR A 110 -1.64 -17.13 5.16
N ASP A 111 -2.06 -16.57 6.29
CA ASP A 111 -2.78 -17.26 7.35
C ASP A 111 -3.98 -16.40 7.82
N PRO A 112 -5.18 -16.61 7.26
CA PRO A 112 -6.39 -15.87 7.65
C PRO A 112 -6.71 -15.97 9.14
N ALA A 113 -6.41 -17.12 9.77
CA ALA A 113 -6.68 -17.30 11.18
C ALA A 113 -5.70 -16.52 12.05
N ALA A 114 -4.46 -16.31 11.59
CA ALA A 114 -3.52 -15.39 12.23
C ALA A 114 -3.91 -13.93 12.03
N MET A 115 -4.37 -13.58 10.83
CA MET A 115 -4.87 -12.25 10.51
C MET A 115 -6.07 -11.88 11.39
N GLU A 116 -7.03 -12.79 11.56
CA GLU A 116 -8.21 -12.57 12.40
C GLU A 116 -7.83 -12.36 13.86
N ARG A 117 -6.91 -13.17 14.40
CA ARG A 117 -6.39 -13.01 15.77
C ARG A 117 -5.63 -11.69 15.99
N ALA A 118 -5.10 -11.11 14.92
CA ALA A 118 -4.37 -9.85 14.95
C ALA A 118 -5.23 -8.64 14.55
N ASP A 119 -6.56 -8.82 14.43
CA ASP A 119 -7.50 -7.77 14.02
C ASP A 119 -7.12 -7.11 12.68
N VAL A 120 -6.57 -7.89 11.75
CA VAL A 120 -6.28 -7.41 10.39
C VAL A 120 -7.60 -7.07 9.71
N TYR A 121 -7.63 -5.91 9.03
CA TYR A 121 -8.79 -5.46 8.29
C TYR A 121 -9.19 -6.54 7.26
N ILE A 122 -10.49 -6.80 7.14
CA ILE A 122 -11.12 -7.86 6.31
C ILE A 122 -10.75 -9.31 6.67
N ALA A 123 -10.10 -9.58 7.80
CA ALA A 123 -9.70 -10.95 8.15
C ALA A 123 -10.87 -11.92 8.32
N ASP A 124 -12.00 -11.45 8.85
CA ASP A 124 -13.25 -12.21 8.97
C ASP A 124 -13.73 -12.71 7.59
N MET A 125 -13.78 -11.80 6.60
CA MET A 125 -14.11 -12.14 5.21
C MET A 125 -13.14 -13.19 4.64
N LEU A 126 -11.84 -13.02 4.88
CA LEU A 126 -10.81 -13.93 4.38
C LEU A 126 -10.89 -15.33 5.02
N VAL A 127 -11.32 -15.42 6.28
CA VAL A 127 -11.61 -16.69 6.95
C VAL A 127 -12.83 -17.37 6.33
N GLU A 128 -13.88 -16.61 6.02
CA GLU A 128 -15.11 -17.12 5.40
C GLU A 128 -14.89 -17.62 3.96
N ASP A 129 -14.10 -16.89 3.15
CA ASP A 129 -13.79 -17.25 1.76
C ASP A 129 -12.89 -18.50 1.65
N GLY A 130 -12.13 -18.80 2.70
CA GLY A 130 -11.16 -19.89 2.72
C GLY A 130 -9.85 -19.57 1.99
N LEU A 131 -8.88 -20.49 2.09
CA LEU A 131 -7.48 -20.20 1.75
C LEU A 131 -7.23 -19.86 0.27
N GLU A 132 -7.92 -20.51 -0.66
CA GLU A 132 -7.64 -20.34 -2.09
C GLU A 132 -8.24 -19.04 -2.63
N ASP A 133 -9.53 -18.82 -2.40
CA ASP A 133 -10.25 -17.63 -2.84
C ASP A 133 -9.74 -16.37 -2.11
N GLY A 134 -9.53 -16.48 -0.79
CA GLY A 134 -8.97 -15.41 0.02
C GLY A 134 -7.54 -15.01 -0.41
N TRP A 135 -6.67 -15.98 -0.69
CA TRP A 135 -5.35 -15.68 -1.25
C TRP A 135 -5.44 -15.04 -2.63
N GLY A 136 -6.34 -15.54 -3.49
CA GLY A 136 -6.58 -14.97 -4.82
C GLY A 136 -6.93 -13.48 -4.74
N TYR A 137 -7.83 -13.11 -3.82
CA TYR A 137 -8.20 -11.73 -3.57
C TYR A 137 -7.03 -10.88 -3.03
N VAL A 138 -6.27 -11.38 -2.05
CA VAL A 138 -5.12 -10.66 -1.49
C VAL A 138 -4.00 -10.47 -2.52
N ALA A 139 -3.68 -11.52 -3.28
CA ALA A 139 -2.59 -11.54 -4.23
C ALA A 139 -2.88 -10.76 -5.53
N GLN A 140 -4.14 -10.41 -5.80
CA GLN A 140 -4.53 -9.70 -7.04
C GLN A 140 -3.71 -8.42 -7.27
N GLY A 141 -3.32 -7.76 -6.17
CA GLY A 141 -2.59 -6.50 -6.18
C GLY A 141 -1.08 -6.62 -6.36
N LEU A 142 -0.51 -7.81 -6.14
CA LEU A 142 0.95 -8.01 -6.14
C LEU A 142 1.63 -7.63 -7.45
N PRO A 143 1.10 -8.00 -8.64
CA PRO A 143 1.74 -7.61 -9.90
C PRO A 143 1.78 -6.09 -10.08
N ALA A 144 0.68 -5.40 -9.75
CA ALA A 144 0.60 -3.94 -9.83
C ALA A 144 1.53 -3.26 -8.83
N LEU A 145 1.59 -3.76 -7.58
CA LEU A 145 2.50 -3.25 -6.55
C LEU A 145 3.97 -3.40 -6.96
N ARG A 146 4.38 -4.58 -7.43
CA ARG A 146 5.76 -4.82 -7.87
C ARG A 146 6.13 -3.91 -9.04
N ALA A 147 5.24 -3.73 -10.02
CA ALA A 147 5.48 -2.85 -11.16
C ALA A 147 5.57 -1.37 -10.73
N PHE A 148 4.64 -0.90 -9.89
CA PHE A 148 4.59 0.45 -9.36
C PHE A 148 5.85 0.79 -8.55
N ILE A 149 6.23 -0.07 -7.62
CA ILE A 149 7.43 0.14 -6.78
C ILE A 149 8.69 0.14 -7.62
N LYS A 150 8.81 -0.78 -8.60
CA LYS A 150 9.91 -0.78 -9.54
C LYS A 150 10.01 0.56 -10.28
N LYS A 151 8.90 1.08 -10.80
CA LYS A 151 8.84 2.39 -11.46
C LYS A 151 9.28 3.52 -10.53
N CYS A 152 8.81 3.52 -9.27
CA CYS A 152 9.23 4.51 -8.28
C CYS A 152 10.74 4.46 -8.02
N VAL A 153 11.33 3.27 -7.93
CA VAL A 153 12.79 3.12 -7.76
C VAL A 153 13.56 3.63 -8.98
N GLU A 154 13.12 3.30 -10.19
CA GLU A 154 13.76 3.75 -11.45
C GLU A 154 13.77 5.29 -11.58
N HIS A 155 12.72 5.95 -11.09
CA HIS A 155 12.57 7.40 -11.13
C HIS A 155 13.04 8.10 -9.84
N ASN A 156 13.51 7.36 -8.83
CA ASN A 156 13.82 7.88 -7.50
C ASN A 156 12.66 8.70 -6.89
N SER A 157 11.44 8.20 -7.08
CA SER A 157 10.19 8.83 -6.64
C SER A 157 9.85 8.54 -5.19
N SER A 158 9.14 9.47 -4.56
CA SER A 158 8.43 9.22 -3.31
C SER A 158 7.09 8.54 -3.58
N VAL A 159 6.49 7.95 -2.55
CA VAL A 159 5.14 7.37 -2.62
C VAL A 159 4.26 8.04 -1.57
N ILE A 160 3.11 8.55 -2.01
CA ILE A 160 2.04 9.01 -1.14
C ILE A 160 1.14 7.82 -0.83
N LEU A 161 0.88 7.61 0.45
CA LEU A 161 -0.05 6.63 1.00
C LEU A 161 -1.30 7.38 1.44
N TYR A 162 -2.40 7.19 0.72
CA TYR A 162 -3.67 7.88 0.98
C TYR A 162 -4.76 6.88 1.31
N LEU A 163 -5.41 7.04 2.45
CA LEU A 163 -6.47 6.17 2.94
C LEU A 163 -7.82 6.86 2.73
N SER A 164 -8.76 6.18 2.07
CA SER A 164 -10.11 6.69 1.78
C SER A 164 -11.20 5.64 2.03
#